data_AF-A0A922M3H2-F1
#
_entry.id   AF-A0A922M3H2-F1
#
_cell.length_a   1.000
_cell.length_b   1.000
_cell.length_c   1.000
_cell.angle_alpha   90.00
_cell.angle_beta   90.00
_cell.angle_gamma   90.00
#
_symmetry.space_group_name_H-M   'P 1'
#
loop_
_entity.id
_entity.type
_entity.pdbx_description
1 polymer ?
#
loop_
_entity_poly.entity_id
_entity_poly.type
_entity_poly.pdbx_seq_one_letter_code
_entity_poly.pdbx_strand_id
1 'polypeptide(L)'
;MGDVVEYLKLLFDRPNEPLITPKGDNKAVFQLSEKLLPPEYANNGVELNDRFGDDATEKIPLKTLNSYPAFTKASELPTDADFSLFLPKHQEMATEVIDALMNVPQNQLQDFLSTCVYARANLNPQLFNYCYSVALMHR
;
A
#
# COMPACT_ATOMS: atom_id res chain seq x y z
N MET A 1 -0.51 -18.19 7.61
CA MET A 1 0.24 -17.86 6.38
C MET A 1 -0.71 -17.68 5.18
N GLY A 2 -1.79 -18.47 5.08
CA GLY A 2 -2.85 -18.29 4.07
C GLY A 2 -3.51 -16.90 4.09
N ASP A 3 -3.81 -16.36 5.28
CA ASP A 3 -4.57 -15.10 5.41
C ASP A 3 -3.82 -13.89 4.82
N VAL A 4 -2.50 -13.82 5.01
CA VAL A 4 -1.69 -12.67 4.51
C VAL A 4 -1.64 -12.63 2.99
N VAL A 5 -1.65 -13.79 2.34
CA VAL A 5 -1.65 -13.87 0.88
C VAL A 5 -2.98 -13.34 0.31
N GLU A 6 -4.10 -13.59 0.98
CA GLU A 6 -5.39 -13.01 0.60
C GLU A 6 -5.40 -11.49 0.81
N TYR A 7 -4.83 -11.00 1.92
CA TYR A 7 -4.71 -9.56 2.17
C TYR A 7 -3.87 -8.83 1.11
N LEU A 8 -2.82 -9.48 0.62
CA LEU A 8 -2.02 -8.97 -0.49
C LEU A 8 -2.83 -8.83 -1.78
N LYS A 9 -3.78 -9.73 -2.06
CA LYS A 9 -4.66 -9.59 -3.25
C LYS A 9 -5.59 -8.39 -3.13
N LEU A 10 -6.11 -8.11 -1.94
CA LEU A 10 -6.97 -6.95 -1.70
C LEU A 10 -6.28 -5.60 -1.99
N LEU A 11 -4.94 -5.57 -1.99
CA LEU A 11 -4.20 -4.36 -2.35
C LEU A 11 -4.32 -3.98 -3.84
N PHE A 12 -4.79 -4.88 -4.71
CA PHE A 12 -5.13 -4.54 -6.10
C PHE A 12 -6.54 -3.98 -6.26
N ASP A 13 -7.43 -4.22 -5.28
CA ASP A 13 -8.81 -3.78 -5.37
C ASP A 13 -8.91 -2.26 -5.30
N ARG A 14 -9.67 -1.71 -6.27
CA ARG A 14 -9.96 -0.27 -6.46
C ARG A 14 -8.74 0.62 -6.19
N PRO A 15 -7.78 0.72 -7.12
CA PRO A 15 -6.48 1.37 -6.90
C PRO A 15 -6.58 2.83 -6.42
N ASN A 16 -7.59 3.56 -6.91
CA ASN A 16 -7.80 4.97 -6.58
C ASN A 16 -8.59 5.19 -5.28
N GLU A 17 -9.16 4.13 -4.68
CA GLU A 17 -9.81 4.26 -3.38
C GLU A 17 -8.77 4.12 -2.26
N PRO A 18 -8.81 5.00 -1.24
CA PRO A 18 -7.91 4.91 -0.09
C PRO A 18 -8.16 3.61 0.68
N LEU A 19 -7.14 3.11 1.37
CA LEU A 19 -7.26 1.91 2.22
C LEU A 19 -8.10 2.13 3.49
N ILE A 20 -8.57 3.37 3.72
CA ILE A 20 -9.51 3.73 4.79
C ILE A 20 -10.86 3.02 4.57
N THR A 21 -11.26 2.82 3.31
CA THR A 21 -12.53 2.17 2.94
C THR A 21 -12.39 0.65 2.81
N PRO A 22 -13.48 -0.12 2.98
CA PRO A 22 -13.47 -1.56 2.80
C PRO A 22 -13.01 -2.00 1.39
N LYS A 23 -12.39 -3.17 1.30
CA LYS A 23 -11.87 -3.77 0.05
C LYS A 23 -12.44 -5.16 -0.18
N GLY A 24 -12.54 -5.51 -1.46
CA GLY A 24 -13.09 -6.77 -1.93
C GLY A 24 -14.59 -6.95 -1.63
N ASP A 25 -15.13 -8.08 -2.09
CA ASP A 25 -16.56 -8.39 -1.94
C ASP A 25 -16.96 -8.62 -0.48
N ASN A 26 -16.01 -9.07 0.35
CA ASN A 26 -16.22 -9.34 1.77
C ASN A 26 -16.12 -8.09 2.65
N LYS A 27 -16.00 -6.88 2.10
CA LYS A 27 -15.88 -5.64 2.89
C LYS A 27 -14.79 -5.73 3.97
N ALA A 28 -13.60 -6.19 3.61
CA ALA A 28 -12.48 -6.29 4.53
C ALA A 28 -11.82 -4.92 4.72
N VAL A 29 -11.51 -4.54 5.96
CA VAL A 29 -10.92 -3.24 6.30
C VAL A 29 -9.54 -3.42 6.90
N PHE A 30 -8.54 -2.76 6.31
CA PHE A 30 -7.20 -2.65 6.89
C PHE A 30 -7.24 -1.71 8.09
N GLN A 31 -6.72 -2.17 9.23
CA GLN A 31 -6.63 -1.38 10.45
C GLN A 31 -5.43 -0.43 10.34
N LEU A 32 -5.69 0.83 10.01
CA LEU A 32 -4.66 1.83 9.73
C LEU A 32 -4.25 2.55 11.02
N SER A 33 -2.95 2.70 11.21
CA SER A 33 -2.39 3.64 12.20
C SER A 33 -2.12 5.00 11.55
N GLU A 34 -1.87 6.03 12.36
CA GLU A 34 -1.60 7.40 11.88
C GLU A 34 -0.53 7.47 10.77
N LYS A 35 0.51 6.63 10.86
CA LYS A 35 1.62 6.60 9.87
C LYS A 35 1.26 5.93 8.54
N LEU A 36 0.18 5.15 8.51
CA LEU A 36 -0.30 4.43 7.33
C LEU A 36 -1.42 5.17 6.60
N LEU A 37 -1.86 6.32 7.13
CA LEU A 37 -2.84 7.16 6.49
C LEU A 37 -2.21 7.97 5.36
N PRO A 38 -2.95 8.20 4.26
CA PRO A 38 -2.57 9.21 3.29
C PRO A 38 -2.47 10.59 3.95
N PRO A 39 -1.57 11.47 3.48
CA PRO A 39 -1.40 12.81 4.05
C PRO A 39 -2.69 13.63 4.14
N GLU A 40 -3.58 13.46 3.16
CA GLU A 40 -4.89 14.15 3.08
C GLU A 40 -5.83 13.80 4.24
N TYR A 41 -5.66 12.63 4.85
CA TYR A 41 -6.50 12.10 5.92
C TYR A 41 -5.78 12.08 7.28
N ALA A 42 -4.67 12.80 7.44
CA ALA A 42 -3.87 12.76 8.67
C ALA A 42 -4.68 13.13 9.94
N ASN A 43 -5.67 14.03 9.82
CA ASN A 43 -6.43 14.54 10.97
C ASN A 43 -7.64 13.68 11.37
N ASN A 44 -8.26 12.97 10.43
CA ASN A 44 -9.53 12.27 10.63
C ASN A 44 -9.55 10.84 10.08
N GLY A 45 -8.45 10.38 9.47
CA GLY A 45 -8.39 9.11 8.77
C GLY A 45 -8.50 7.90 9.70
N VAL A 46 -7.99 7.98 10.93
CA VAL A 46 -8.14 6.91 11.94
C VAL A 46 -9.62 6.78 12.30
N GLU A 47 -10.28 7.89 12.65
CA GLU A 47 -11.70 7.89 13.01
C GLU A 47 -12.58 7.38 11.86
N LEU A 48 -12.28 7.77 10.61
CA LEU A 48 -12.96 7.25 9.44
C LEU A 48 -12.74 5.75 9.26
N ASN A 49 -11.50 5.28 9.44
CA ASN A 49 -11.16 3.86 9.33
C ASN A 49 -11.86 3.01 10.40
N ASP A 50 -11.96 3.51 11.64
CA ASP A 50 -12.70 2.87 12.73
C ASP A 50 -14.19 2.74 12.39
N ARG A 51 -14.81 3.82 11.89
CA ARG A 51 -16.21 3.81 11.45
C ARG A 51 -16.47 2.79 10.34
N PHE A 52 -15.60 2.71 9.33
CA PHE A 52 -15.72 1.69 8.28
C PHE A 52 -15.44 0.28 8.82
N GLY A 53 -14.58 0.17 9.82
CA GLY A 53 -14.27 -1.08 10.50
C GLY A 53 -15.47 -1.65 11.27
N ASP A 54 -16.30 -0.83 11.88
CA ASP A 54 -17.44 -1.29 12.69
C ASP A 54 -18.51 -2.01 11.88
N ASP A 55 -18.67 -1.64 10.61
CA ASP A 55 -19.56 -2.31 9.64
C ASP A 55 -18.84 -3.37 8.78
N ALA A 56 -17.54 -3.60 9.01
CA ALA A 56 -16.72 -4.52 8.23
C ALA A 56 -16.97 -5.98 8.60
N THR A 57 -16.97 -6.86 7.60
CA THR A 57 -17.06 -8.32 7.86
C THR A 57 -15.73 -8.88 8.35
N GLU A 58 -14.63 -8.21 8.01
CA GLU A 58 -13.27 -8.62 8.37
C GLU A 58 -12.40 -7.40 8.67
N LYS A 59 -11.66 -7.45 9.79
CA LYS A 59 -10.68 -6.44 10.19
C LYS A 59 -9.28 -7.02 10.04
N ILE A 60 -8.46 -6.45 9.16
CA ILE A 60 -7.10 -6.90 8.86
C ILE A 60 -6.11 -6.12 9.73
N PRO A 61 -5.52 -6.71 10.77
CA PRO A 61 -4.53 -6.03 11.58
C PRO A 61 -3.23 -5.83 10.78
N LEU A 62 -2.64 -4.64 10.89
CA LEU A 62 -1.35 -4.33 10.29
C LEU A 62 -0.27 -4.25 11.37
N LYS A 63 0.91 -4.78 11.04
CA LYS A 63 2.07 -4.69 11.92
C LYS A 63 2.67 -3.28 11.83
N THR A 64 2.93 -2.66 12.97
CA THR A 64 3.71 -1.42 13.02
C THR A 64 5.15 -1.69 12.58
N LEU A 65 5.61 -0.98 11.55
CA LEU A 65 6.98 -1.10 11.05
C LEU A 65 7.96 -0.35 11.98
N ASN A 66 9.15 -0.93 12.17
CA ASN A 66 10.24 -0.27 12.87
C ASN A 66 10.79 0.93 12.08
N SER A 67 10.79 0.82 10.75
CA SER A 67 11.21 1.85 9.82
C SER A 67 10.31 1.83 8.59
N TYR A 68 9.92 3.00 8.11
CA TYR A 68 9.13 3.18 6.90
C TYR A 68 10.07 3.55 5.75
N PRO A 69 9.88 2.99 4.54
CA PRO A 69 10.71 3.35 3.40
C PRO A 69 10.50 4.82 3.02
N ALA A 70 11.58 5.51 2.64
CA ALA A 70 11.50 6.86 2.11
C ALA A 70 11.35 6.80 0.58
N PHE A 71 10.27 7.35 0.06
CA PHE A 71 10.01 7.43 -1.38
C PHE A 71 10.29 8.83 -1.91
N THR A 72 11.56 9.19 -2.04
CA THR A 72 11.96 10.56 -2.40
C THR A 72 11.68 10.88 -3.86
N LYS A 73 11.89 9.92 -4.77
CA LYS A 73 11.66 10.10 -6.20
C LYS A 73 10.21 9.77 -6.56
N ALA A 74 9.71 8.65 -6.05
CA ALA A 74 8.39 8.12 -6.42
C ALA A 74 7.23 8.99 -5.92
N SER A 75 7.40 9.73 -4.82
CA SER A 75 6.40 10.69 -4.34
C SER A 75 6.29 11.95 -5.19
N GLU A 76 7.24 12.22 -6.09
CA GLU A 76 7.14 13.35 -7.03
C GLU A 76 6.09 13.12 -8.11
N LEU A 77 5.64 11.89 -8.33
CA LEU A 77 4.59 11.58 -9.31
C LEU A 77 3.21 11.78 -8.66
N PRO A 78 2.39 12.72 -9.16
CA PRO A 78 1.05 12.94 -8.62
C PRO A 78 0.17 11.68 -8.67
N THR A 79 -0.78 11.56 -7.75
CA THR A 79 -1.69 10.42 -7.65
C THR A 79 -2.66 10.32 -8.83
N ASP A 80 -2.91 11.44 -9.52
CA ASP A 80 -3.80 11.56 -10.70
C ASP A 80 -3.06 11.54 -12.04
N ALA A 81 -1.72 11.45 -12.03
CA ALA A 81 -0.91 11.39 -13.24
C ALA A 81 -0.81 9.98 -13.84
N ASP A 82 -0.58 9.90 -15.15
CA ASP A 82 -0.27 8.64 -15.83
C ASP A 82 1.18 8.20 -15.58
N PHE A 83 1.39 6.89 -15.48
CA PHE A 83 2.69 6.26 -15.32
C PHE A 83 3.10 5.49 -16.57
N SER A 84 4.35 5.68 -17.03
CA SER A 84 4.91 4.94 -18.16
C SER A 84 6.41 4.68 -17.99
N LEU A 85 6.81 3.42 -18.15
CA LEU A 85 8.22 3.00 -18.12
C LEU A 85 9.05 3.50 -19.30
N PHE A 86 8.43 4.08 -20.32
CA PHE A 86 9.18 4.70 -21.42
C PHE A 86 9.81 6.04 -21.02
N LEU A 87 9.36 6.63 -19.89
CA LEU A 87 9.93 7.85 -19.35
C LEU A 87 11.07 7.49 -18.38
N PRO A 88 12.32 7.93 -18.62
CA PRO A 88 13.45 7.59 -17.77
C PRO A 88 13.23 7.97 -16.30
N LYS A 89 12.58 9.12 -16.04
CA LYS A 89 12.24 9.56 -14.69
C LYS A 89 11.32 8.55 -13.97
N HIS A 90 10.36 7.98 -14.68
CA HIS A 90 9.42 7.00 -14.11
C HIS A 90 10.09 5.66 -13.86
N GLN A 91 11.10 5.29 -14.67
CA GLN A 91 11.93 4.11 -14.40
C GLN A 91 12.68 4.27 -13.08
N GLU A 92 13.29 5.43 -12.84
CA GLU A 92 13.99 5.68 -11.57
C GLU A 92 13.05 5.62 -10.35
N MET A 93 11.83 6.15 -10.48
CA MET A 93 10.78 6.06 -9.46
C MET A 93 10.40 4.59 -9.21
N ALA A 94 10.20 3.81 -10.28
CA ALA A 94 9.86 2.41 -10.17
C ALA A 94 10.97 1.60 -9.48
N THR A 95 12.23 1.84 -9.84
CA THR A 95 13.38 1.20 -9.19
C THR A 95 13.42 1.48 -7.68
N GLU A 96 13.23 2.74 -7.26
CA GLU A 96 13.19 3.11 -5.84
C GLU A 96 12.13 2.32 -5.06
N VAL A 97 10.92 2.19 -5.63
CA VAL A 97 9.82 1.48 -4.98
C VAL A 97 10.05 -0.03 -4.98
N ILE A 98 10.50 -0.60 -6.09
CA ILE A 98 10.79 -2.04 -6.19
C ILE A 98 11.89 -2.41 -5.19
N ASP A 99 12.98 -1.65 -5.11
CA ASP A 99 14.06 -1.89 -4.16
C ASP A 99 13.54 -1.86 -2.71
N ALA A 100 12.71 -0.89 -2.36
CA ALA A 100 12.09 -0.82 -1.03
C ALA A 100 11.24 -2.06 -0.71
N LEU A 101 10.44 -2.54 -1.67
CA LEU A 101 9.61 -3.73 -1.50
C LEU A 101 10.44 -5.02 -1.46
N MET A 102 11.50 -5.13 -2.26
CA MET A 102 12.39 -6.30 -2.32
C MET A 102 13.27 -6.43 -1.07
N ASN A 103 13.67 -5.30 -0.46
CA ASN A 103 14.51 -5.28 0.73
C ASN A 103 13.81 -5.79 2.00
N VAL A 104 12.48 -5.97 1.99
CA VAL A 104 11.78 -6.59 3.12
C VAL A 104 12.20 -8.06 3.24
N PRO A 105 12.61 -8.56 4.42
CA PRO A 105 13.03 -9.96 4.58
C PRO A 105 11.96 -10.97 4.14
N GLN A 106 12.36 -12.03 3.41
CA GLN A 106 11.44 -13.01 2.82
C GLN A 106 10.52 -13.70 3.85
N ASN A 107 11.04 -13.95 5.06
CA ASN A 107 10.29 -14.61 6.13
C ASN A 107 9.35 -13.66 6.91
N GLN A 108 9.24 -12.40 6.52
CA GLN A 108 8.47 -11.37 7.21
C GLN A 108 7.32 -10.84 6.34
N LEU A 109 6.34 -11.71 6.06
CA LEU A 109 5.19 -11.36 5.22
C LEU A 109 4.30 -10.24 5.82
N GLN A 110 4.20 -10.16 7.14
CA GLN A 110 3.45 -9.10 7.82
C GLN A 110 4.11 -7.72 7.63
N ASP A 111 5.44 -7.67 7.73
CA ASP A 111 6.22 -6.47 7.47
C ASP A 111 6.07 -6.07 6.00
N PHE A 112 6.12 -7.05 5.09
CA PHE A 112 5.90 -6.80 3.66
C PHE A 112 4.51 -6.22 3.38
N LEU A 113 3.46 -6.80 3.98
CA LEU A 113 2.10 -6.28 3.86
C LEU A 113 2.02 -4.81 4.33
N SER A 114 2.53 -4.50 5.53
CA SER A 114 2.54 -3.14 6.05
C SER A 114 3.35 -2.17 5.19
N THR A 115 4.47 -2.62 4.61
CA THR A 115 5.26 -1.83 3.65
C THR A 115 4.48 -1.54 2.37
N CYS A 116 3.76 -2.53 1.83
CA CYS A 116 2.91 -2.35 0.66
C CYS A 116 1.72 -1.41 0.94
N VAL A 117 1.08 -1.52 2.10
CA VAL A 117 0.01 -0.61 2.54
C VAL A 117 0.52 0.82 2.61
N TYR A 118 1.69 1.03 3.24
CA TYR A 118 2.33 2.34 3.31
C TYR A 118 2.65 2.89 1.91
N ALA A 119 3.21 2.08 1.03
CA ALA A 119 3.51 2.48 -0.35
C ALA A 119 2.23 2.87 -1.12
N ARG A 120 1.16 2.06 -1.04
CA ARG A 120 -0.12 2.35 -1.69
C ARG A 120 -0.74 3.66 -1.22
N ALA A 121 -0.63 3.98 0.08
CA ALA A 121 -1.21 5.20 0.64
C ALA A 121 -0.49 6.48 0.21
N ASN A 122 0.76 6.40 -0.24
CA ASN A 122 1.63 7.56 -0.47
C ASN A 122 2.10 7.72 -1.92
N LEU A 123 1.78 6.77 -2.82
CA LEU A 123 2.30 6.75 -4.18
C LEU A 123 1.19 6.75 -5.23
N ASN A 124 1.56 7.13 -6.45
CA ASN A 124 0.69 6.98 -7.61
C ASN A 124 0.20 5.52 -7.76
N PRO A 125 -1.11 5.31 -8.00
CA PRO A 125 -1.71 3.98 -8.01
C PRO A 125 -1.21 3.07 -9.14
N GLN A 126 -0.91 3.63 -10.32
CA GLN A 126 -0.37 2.87 -11.44
C GLN A 126 1.08 2.46 -11.18
N LEU A 127 1.91 3.39 -10.67
CA LEU A 127 3.27 3.12 -10.23
C LEU A 127 3.31 2.04 -9.14
N PHE A 128 2.50 2.20 -8.09
CA PHE A 128 2.40 1.20 -7.02
C PHE A 128 2.01 -0.17 -7.57
N ASN A 129 0.95 -0.26 -8.39
CA ASN A 129 0.47 -1.53 -8.93
C ASN A 129 1.56 -2.25 -9.74
N TYR A 130 2.28 -1.52 -10.61
CA TYR A 130 3.39 -2.08 -11.36
C TYR A 130 4.50 -2.61 -10.44
N CYS A 131 5.02 -1.78 -9.55
CA CYS A 131 6.13 -2.14 -8.67
C CYS A 131 5.76 -3.27 -7.71
N TYR A 132 4.52 -3.25 -7.21
CA TYR A 132 3.97 -4.29 -6.35
C TYR A 132 3.85 -5.64 -7.08
N SER A 133 3.36 -5.63 -8.33
CA SER A 133 3.28 -6.84 -9.16
C SER A 133 4.66 -7.44 -9.41
N VAL A 134 5.65 -6.61 -9.75
CA VAL A 134 7.05 -7.05 -9.92
C VAL A 134 7.58 -7.66 -8.62
N ALA A 135 7.39 -6.98 -7.48
CA ALA A 135 7.84 -7.50 -6.19
C ALA A 135 7.20 -8.86 -5.86
N LEU A 136 5.90 -9.06 -6.11
CA LEU A 136 5.24 -10.34 -5.88
C LEU A 136 5.78 -11.48 -6.78
N MET A 137 6.18 -11.18 -8.01
CA MET A 137 6.69 -12.17 -8.97
C MET A 137 8.13 -12.63 -8.66
N HIS A 138 8.90 -11.82 -7.94
CA HIS A 138 10.34 -12.05 -7.75
C HIS A 138 10.76 -12.38 -6.30
N ARG A 139 9.81 -12.41 -5.35
CA ARG A 139 10.06 -12.68 -3.91
C ARG A 139 9.90 -14.16 -3.53
#